data_AF-A0A2K0WC73-F1
#
_entry.id   AF-A0A2K0WC73-F1
#
_cell.length_a   1.000
_cell.length_b   1.000
_cell.length_c   1.000
_cell.angle_alpha   90.00
_cell.angle_beta   90.00
_cell.angle_gamma   90.00
#
_symmetry.space_group_name_H-M   'P 1'
#
loop_
_entity.id
_entity.type
_entity.pdbx_description
1 polymer ?
#
loop_
_entity_poly.entity_id
_entity_poly.type
_entity_poly.pdbx_seq_one_letter_code
_entity_poly.pdbx_strand_id
1 'polypeptide(L)'
;MPTNRYHKALASGRISPAMKPGLSTLIVRKDHTKWECNEKVGKNDKGETIECQEVMKMSERVCTKCWCIRRVGAAAMTEDEMYLGMLVSITKGINE
;
A
#
# COMPACT_ATOMS: atom_id res chain seq x y z
N MET A 1 9.45 3.99 12.42
CA MET A 1 8.80 2.83 13.05
C MET A 1 8.23 1.94 11.96
N PRO A 2 8.37 0.59 12.03
CA PRO A 2 7.75 -0.29 11.04
C PRO A 2 6.24 -0.08 11.12
N THR A 3 5.62 0.27 10.00
CA THR A 3 4.17 0.54 9.98
C THR A 3 3.38 -0.73 10.23
N ASN A 4 2.24 -0.60 10.90
CA ASN A 4 1.29 -1.68 11.24
C ASN A 4 1.07 -2.67 10.06
N ARG A 5 1.10 -2.17 8.81
CA ARG A 5 0.94 -3.00 7.60
C ARG A 5 2.04 -4.03 7.37
N TYR A 6 3.30 -3.73 7.67
CA TYR A 6 4.36 -4.73 7.55
C TYR A 6 4.11 -5.91 8.49
N HIS A 7 3.71 -5.63 9.73
CA HIS A 7 3.37 -6.67 10.71
C HIS A 7 2.12 -7.46 10.31
N LYS A 8 1.12 -6.82 9.72
CA LYS A 8 -0.05 -7.51 9.16
C LYS A 8 0.30 -8.40 7.95
N ALA A 9 1.17 -7.92 7.06
CA ALA A 9 1.63 -8.69 5.92
C ALA A 9 2.48 -9.90 6.37
N LEU A 10 3.34 -9.72 7.38
CA LEU A 10 4.07 -10.81 8.03
C LEU A 10 3.12 -11.86 8.61
N ALA A 11 2.11 -11.43 9.39
CA ALA A 11 1.16 -12.33 10.02
C ALA A 11 0.28 -13.09 9.00
N SER A 12 0.04 -12.50 7.83
CA SER A 12 -0.74 -13.11 6.74
C SER A 12 0.10 -13.88 5.73
N GLY A 13 1.43 -13.96 5.91
CA GLY A 13 2.34 -14.63 4.97
C GLY A 13 2.50 -13.91 3.62
N ARG A 14 1.97 -12.67 3.48
CA ARG A 14 2.02 -11.86 2.26
C ARG A 14 3.28 -11.01 2.18
N ILE A 15 4.44 -11.60 2.49
CA ILE A 15 5.73 -10.93 2.41
C ILE A 15 6.48 -11.50 1.22
N SER A 16 6.90 -10.62 0.30
CA SER A 16 7.73 -11.06 -0.82
C SER A 16 9.08 -11.58 -0.32
N PRO A 17 9.60 -12.71 -0.84
CA PRO A 17 10.93 -13.24 -0.46
C PRO A 17 12.08 -12.24 -0.69
N ALA A 18 11.86 -11.25 -1.56
CA ALA A 18 12.81 -10.18 -1.86
C ALA A 18 12.76 -8.99 -0.88
N MET A 19 11.87 -9.00 0.14
CA MET A 19 11.81 -7.93 1.14
C MET A 19 12.99 -8.00 2.10
N LYS A 20 13.86 -6.98 2.04
CA LYS A 20 14.75 -6.65 3.16
C LYS A 20 13.96 -5.79 4.15
N PRO A 21 13.90 -6.13 5.46
CA PRO A 21 13.23 -5.31 6.46
C PRO A 21 13.77 -3.88 6.42
N GLY A 22 12.88 -2.88 6.32
CA GLY A 22 13.26 -1.46 6.31
C GLY A 22 13.46 -0.81 4.94
N LEU A 23 13.21 -1.50 3.82
CA LEU A 23 13.30 -0.89 2.50
C LEU A 23 12.04 -0.08 2.16
N SER A 24 12.05 1.23 2.45
CA SER A 24 11.24 2.18 1.69
C SER A 24 11.77 2.19 0.25
N THR A 25 11.06 1.56 -0.68
CA THR A 25 11.47 1.60 -2.08
C THR A 25 11.10 2.98 -2.63
N LEU A 26 12.12 3.82 -2.84
CA LEU A 26 11.99 5.13 -3.50
C LEU A 26 11.66 5.00 -5.00
N ILE A 27 11.72 3.78 -5.52
CA ILE A 27 11.56 3.45 -6.93
C ILE A 27 10.35 2.52 -7.04
N VAL A 28 9.35 2.92 -7.82
CA VAL A 28 8.32 2.03 -8.32
C VAL A 28 9.03 0.97 -9.15
N ARG A 29 9.21 -0.22 -8.59
CA ARG A 29 9.82 -1.35 -9.30
C ARG A 29 8.79 -1.92 -10.28
N LYS A 30 9.22 -2.65 -11.32
CA LYS A 30 8.31 -3.27 -12.31
C LYS A 30 7.28 -4.21 -11.68
N ASP A 31 7.57 -4.77 -10.51
CA ASP A 31 6.69 -5.65 -9.74
C ASP A 31 5.68 -4.89 -8.85
N HIS A 32 5.67 -3.56 -8.84
CA HIS A 32 4.67 -2.74 -8.14
C HIS A 32 3.40 -2.62 -8.99
N THR A 33 2.59 -3.68 -9.05
CA THR A 33 1.40 -3.70 -9.89
C THR A 33 0.11 -3.37 -9.14
N LYS A 34 0.12 -3.38 -7.80
CA LYS A 34 -1.01 -3.04 -6.94
C LYS A 34 -0.65 -2.08 -5.81
N TRP A 35 -1.65 -1.39 -5.26
CA TRP A 35 -1.54 -0.58 -4.05
C TRP A 35 -2.73 -0.77 -3.12
N GLU A 36 -2.49 -0.69 -1.82
CA GLU A 36 -3.54 -0.74 -0.79
C GLU A 36 -3.90 0.67 -0.30
N CYS A 37 -5.19 0.99 -0.31
CA CYS A 37 -5.69 2.28 0.12
C CYS A 37 -5.52 2.49 1.63
N ASN A 38 -4.91 3.62 1.97
CA ASN A 38 -4.64 4.05 3.34
C ASN A 38 -5.59 5.14 3.86
N GLU A 39 -6.69 5.42 3.17
CA GLU A 39 -7.61 6.46 3.63
C GLU A 39 -8.29 6.05 4.94
N LYS A 40 -8.35 6.98 5.89
CA LYS A 40 -9.05 6.80 7.16
C LYS A 40 -10.54 6.91 6.92
N VAL A 41 -11.26 5.80 7.10
CA VAL A 41 -12.71 5.73 6.85
C VAL A 41 -13.55 5.76 8.13
N GLY A 42 -12.92 5.70 9.30
CA GLY A 42 -13.62 5.80 10.58
C GLY A 42 -12.76 5.37 11.77
N LYS A 43 -13.44 5.03 12.87
CA LYS A 43 -12.85 4.42 14.06
C LYS A 43 -13.62 3.15 14.43
N ASN A 44 -12.93 2.15 14.98
CA ASN A 44 -13.56 0.96 15.53
C ASN A 44 -14.06 1.21 16.96
N ASP A 45 -14.68 0.20 17.58
CA ASP A 45 -15.21 0.27 18.95
C ASP A 45 -14.14 0.50 20.02
N LYS A 46 -12.85 0.33 19.67
CA LYS A 46 -11.69 0.60 20.52
C LYS A 46 -11.14 2.03 20.31
N GLY A 47 -11.79 2.83 19.46
CA GLY A 47 -11.34 4.16 19.08
C GLY A 47 -10.14 4.18 18.13
N GLU A 48 -9.71 3.02 17.63
CA GLU A 48 -8.59 2.90 16.70
C GLU A 48 -9.05 3.29 15.29
N THR A 49 -8.17 3.98 14.55
CA THR A 49 -8.48 4.40 13.18
C THR A 49 -8.62 3.20 12.25
N ILE A 50 -9.74 3.13 11.52
CA ILE A 50 -9.96 2.17 10.46
C ILE A 50 -9.52 2.78 9.14
N GLU A 51 -8.71 2.04 8.39
CA GLU A 51 -8.30 2.39 7.03
C GLU A 51 -9.12 1.59 6.02
N CYS A 52 -9.29 2.13 4.81
CA CYS A 52 -10.09 1.53 3.74
C CYS A 52 -9.62 0.12 3.35
N GLN A 53 -8.30 -0.07 3.22
CA GLN A 53 -7.62 -1.33 2.90
C GLN A 53 -8.02 -1.98 1.57
N GLU A 54 -8.69 -1.22 0.68
CA GLU A 54 -9.00 -1.70 -0.66
C GLU A 54 -7.73 -1.83 -1.50
N VAL A 55 -7.57 -2.95 -2.20
CA VAL A 55 -6.42 -3.21 -3.06
C VAL A 55 -6.78 -2.88 -4.50
N MET A 56 -5.99 -1.99 -5.11
CA MET A 56 -6.23 -1.44 -6.43
C MET A 56 -5.04 -1.67 -7.33
N LYS A 57 -5.24 -1.72 -8.66
CA LYS A 57 -4.11 -1.73 -9.61
C LYS A 57 -3.31 -0.43 -9.49
N MET A 58 -2.01 -0.50 -9.71
CA MET A 58 -1.12 0.66 -9.66
C MET A 58 -1.41 1.68 -10.77
N SER A 59 -2.09 1.28 -11.84
CA SER A 59 -2.64 2.19 -12.86
C SER A 59 -3.81 3.02 -12.33
N GLU A 60 -4.59 2.49 -11.39
CA GLU A 60 -5.74 3.18 -10.80
C GLU A 60 -5.26 4.21 -9.80
N ARG A 61 -5.62 5.48 -10.04
CA ARG A 61 -5.28 6.58 -9.11
C ARG A 61 -6.34 6.76 -8.03
N VAL A 62 -7.55 6.27 -8.22
CA VAL A 62 -8.69 6.47 -7.32
C VAL A 62 -9.12 5.13 -6.74
N CYS A 63 -9.31 5.10 -5.43
CA CYS A 63 -9.87 3.93 -4.75
C CYS A 63 -11.36 3.79 -5.12
N THR A 64 -11.78 2.61 -5.58
CA THR A 64 -13.19 2.35 -5.96
C THR A 64 -14.12 2.25 -4.76
N LYS A 65 -13.59 2.02 -3.56
CA LYS A 65 -14.38 1.87 -2.33
C LYS A 65 -14.63 3.18 -1.60
N CYS A 66 -13.59 4.01 -1.39
CA CYS A 66 -13.71 5.27 -0.67
C CYS A 66 -13.54 6.51 -1.54
N TRP A 67 -13.37 6.35 -2.85
CA TRP A 67 -13.22 7.43 -3.85
C TRP A 67 -12.05 8.39 -3.59
N CYS A 68 -11.12 8.01 -2.71
CA CYS A 68 -9.94 8.80 -2.43
C CYS A 68 -8.82 8.52 -3.42
N ILE A 69 -8.08 9.58 -3.76
CA ILE A 69 -6.89 9.50 -4.60
C ILE A 69 -5.80 8.77 -3.82
N ARG A 70 -5.01 7.92 -4.49
CA ARG A 70 -3.82 7.28 -3.94
C ARG A 70 -2.88 8.30 -3.34
N ARG A 71 -2.43 8.07 -2.10
CA ARG A 71 -1.52 8.96 -1.36
C ARG A 71 -0.20 8.27 -1.02
N VAL A 72 0.81 9.09 -0.69
CA VAL A 72 2.03 8.63 -0.02
C VAL A 72 1.64 7.88 1.27
N GLY A 73 2.37 6.81 1.57
CA GLY A 73 2.10 5.91 2.68
C GLY A 73 1.09 4.80 2.37
N ALA A 74 0.51 4.73 1.17
CA ALA A 74 -0.20 3.54 0.69
C ALA A 74 0.77 2.35 0.58
N ALA A 75 0.28 1.13 0.79
CA ALA A 75 1.13 -0.05 0.60
C ALA A 75 1.33 -0.29 -0.91
N ALA A 76 2.56 -0.60 -1.32
CA ALA A 76 2.86 -1.10 -2.65
C ALA A 76 2.89 -2.64 -2.61
N MET A 77 2.28 -3.27 -3.60
CA MET A 77 2.11 -4.70 -3.66
C MET A 77 2.38 -5.26 -5.06
N THR A 78 2.68 -6.56 -5.12
CA THR A 78 2.69 -7.35 -6.37
C THR A 78 1.27 -7.65 -6.85
N GLU A 79 1.16 -8.28 -8.01
CA GLU A 79 -0.11 -8.73 -8.57
C GLU A 79 -0.79 -9.75 -7.65
N ASP A 80 0.00 -10.60 -7.02
CA ASP A 80 -0.44 -11.59 -6.03
C ASP A 80 -0.67 -10.99 -4.62
N GLU A 81 -0.74 -9.66 -4.52
CA GLU A 81 -0.96 -8.91 -3.27
C GLU A 81 0.12 -9.13 -2.21
N MET A 82 1.33 -9.53 -2.63
CA MET A 82 2.45 -9.58 -1.73
C MET A 82 2.91 -8.17 -1.43
N TYR A 83 3.07 -7.85 -0.15
CA TYR A 83 3.59 -6.58 0.29
C TYR A 83 5.03 -6.39 -0.20
N LEU A 84 5.32 -5.22 -0.75
CA LEU A 84 6.66 -4.81 -1.22
C LEU A 84 7.22 -3.65 -0.39
N GLY A 85 6.34 -2.82 0.18
CA GLY A 85 6.73 -1.66 0.97
C GLY A 85 5.64 -0.58 1.00
N MET A 86 6.02 0.64 1.35
CA MET A 86 5.13 1.80 1.29
C MET A 86 5.55 2.73 0.17
N LEU A 87 4.56 3.34 -0.49
CA LEU A 87 4.81 4.42 -1.45
C LEU A 87 5.35 5.64 -0.71
N VAL A 88 6.58 6.04 -1.03
CA VAL A 88 7.23 7.25 -0.48
C VAL A 88 7.18 8.44 -1.43
N SER A 89 6.86 8.19 -2.70
CA SER A 89 6.59 9.21 -3.70
C SER A 89 5.46 8.73 -4.62
N ILE A 90 4.69 9.66 -5.13
CA ILE A 90 3.74 9.42 -6.22
C ILE A 90 4.39 10.05 -7.44
N THR A 91 5.27 9.31 -8.11
CA THR A 91 5.70 9.75 -9.44
C THR A 91 4.45 9.82 -10.29
N LYS A 92 4.11 11.03 -10.78
CA LYS A 92 3.27 11.15 -11.98
C LYS A 92 3.89 10.21 -12.99
N GLY A 93 3.13 9.23 -13.47
CA GLY A 93 3.64 8.29 -14.46
C GLY A 93 4.35 9.07 -15.56
N ILE A 94 5.57 8.65 -15.90
CA ILE A 94 6.29 9.12 -17.07
C ILE A 94 5.42 8.73 -18.27
N ASN A 95 4.53 9.64 -18.67
CA ASN A 95 3.68 9.70 -19.87
C ASN A 95 2.52 10.70 -19.61
N GLU A 96 2.85 11.94 -19.21
CA GLU A 96 2.06 13.14 -19.54
C GLU A 96 2.79 13.85 -20.69
#